data_AF-A0A9D1V1U8-F1
#
_entry.id   AF-A0A9D1V1U8-F1
#
_cell.length_a   1.000
_cell.length_b   1.000
_cell.length_c   1.000
_cell.angle_alpha   90.00
_cell.angle_beta   90.00
_cell.angle_gamma   90.00
#
_symmetry.space_group_name_H-M   'P 1'
#
loop_
_entity.id
_entity.type
_entity.pdbx_description
1 polymer ?
#
loop_
_entity_poly.entity_id
_entity_poly.type
_entity_poly.pdbx_seq_one_letter_code
_entity_poly.pdbx_strand_id
1 'polypeptide(L)'
;MVCLFLLAGFALQAEELIYRVDIRDDIGPKTWRLARRAFAEAEQAGADKVIVNMNTYGGMVVYADSLRSLILNCAVPVWVFIDNNAASAGALIAIACDKIYMREGANIGAATVVNASGEAMPDKYQSYMRSMIRATAQAHGKDTIVEGRDTVYRWKRDPRIAEAMVDERIAIEGVTDSGRIVTFTPHEAMQYGYCDGIADNIAGVIAAEGIRNYTLKSYEPTVADKIIGFLVSPVLQGLLIMVIIGGIYFELQSPGIGFPLIAAIVACLLYFAPLYLEGFVGHWEIVAFIAGVVLLLLEIFVIPGFGVAGISGAVLILVSLVFAGIDRIPLDFWSEFAGFVLNSLFLVVTCSLVALGGSMWLGAKLFGTRRWAFALHAEQRKEDGYVGVDMDGLQVVGKEGRAVTDLRPSGKVEVDGEIYDAVSSLGDYIVKGMAVTVVKYQGGQIYVEATGSEK
;
A
#
# COMPACT_ATOMS: atom_id res chain seq x y z
N MET A 1 -50.53 67.25 1.95
CA MET A 1 -49.90 66.54 3.06
C MET A 1 -50.07 65.03 2.84
N VAL A 2 -48.96 64.31 2.64
CA VAL A 2 -48.66 62.96 3.20
C VAL A 2 -49.61 61.81 2.73
N CYS A 3 -49.21 60.68 2.15
CA CYS A 3 -47.97 59.91 2.23
C CYS A 3 -47.86 58.97 1.01
N LEU A 4 -46.70 58.97 0.36
CA LEU A 4 -46.28 58.00 -0.66
C LEU A 4 -45.74 56.76 0.05
N PHE A 5 -46.42 55.61 -0.02
CA PHE A 5 -45.88 54.34 0.49
C PHE A 5 -45.01 53.68 -0.59
N LEU A 6 -43.70 53.91 -0.47
CA LEU A 6 -42.65 53.10 -1.10
C LEU A 6 -42.64 51.72 -0.43
N LEU A 7 -43.35 50.74 -1.02
CA LEU A 7 -43.13 49.32 -0.73
C LEU A 7 -41.83 48.88 -1.40
N ALA A 8 -40.71 49.09 -0.71
CA ALA A 8 -39.46 48.44 -1.04
C ALA A 8 -39.63 46.93 -0.76
N GLY A 9 -39.86 46.16 -1.82
CA GLY A 9 -39.81 44.70 -1.75
C GLY A 9 -38.38 44.27 -1.45
N PHE A 10 -38.07 44.03 -0.18
CA PHE A 10 -36.90 43.21 0.17
C PHE A 10 -37.22 41.79 -0.26
N ALA A 11 -36.78 41.40 -1.45
CA ALA A 11 -36.64 39.99 -1.79
C ALA A 11 -35.66 39.40 -0.77
N LEU A 12 -36.13 38.55 0.14
CA LEU A 12 -35.26 37.72 0.94
C LEU A 12 -34.48 36.84 -0.06
N GLN A 13 -33.20 37.15 -0.27
CA GLN A 13 -32.32 36.28 -1.04
C GLN A 13 -32.24 34.96 -0.27
N ALA A 14 -32.65 33.87 -0.93
CA ALA A 14 -32.53 32.53 -0.37
C ALA A 14 -31.07 32.30 0.04
N GLU A 15 -30.87 31.70 1.20
CA GLU A 15 -29.53 31.42 1.71
C GLU A 15 -28.85 30.40 0.81
N GLU A 16 -27.74 30.79 0.18
CA GLU A 16 -26.98 29.89 -0.69
C GLU A 16 -26.05 29.00 0.12
N LEU A 17 -26.02 27.71 -0.17
CA LEU A 17 -25.05 26.78 0.39
C LEU A 17 -23.81 26.74 -0.51
N ILE A 18 -22.70 27.25 0.01
CA ILE A 18 -21.41 27.22 -0.68
C ILE A 18 -20.52 26.19 0.00
N TYR A 19 -20.01 25.26 -0.80
CA TYR A 19 -19.12 24.21 -0.31
C TYR A 19 -17.67 24.51 -0.67
N ARG A 20 -16.80 24.61 0.32
CA ARG A 20 -15.37 24.85 0.16
C ARG A 20 -14.61 23.53 0.08
N VAL A 21 -13.76 23.42 -0.93
CA VAL A 21 -12.81 22.32 -1.12
C VAL A 21 -11.40 22.87 -1.06
N ASP A 22 -10.56 22.41 -0.13
CA ASP A 22 -9.18 22.87 -0.03
C ASP A 22 -8.21 22.01 -0.84
N ILE A 23 -7.44 22.63 -1.73
CA ILE A 23 -6.33 22.04 -2.50
C ILE A 23 -5.08 22.88 -2.20
N ARG A 24 -4.39 22.55 -1.11
CA ARG A 24 -3.23 23.31 -0.60
C ARG A 24 -1.90 22.56 -0.61
N ASP A 25 -1.96 21.26 -0.94
CA ASP A 25 -0.81 20.36 -1.04
C ASP A 25 -0.52 20.05 -2.52
N ASP A 26 0.53 19.28 -2.77
CA ASP A 26 0.76 18.69 -4.09
C ASP A 26 -0.43 17.85 -4.56
N ILE A 27 -0.65 17.83 -5.86
CA ILE A 27 -1.68 17.03 -6.51
C ILE A 27 -1.25 15.56 -6.47
N GLY A 28 -1.89 14.81 -5.57
CA GLY A 28 -1.59 13.41 -5.32
C GLY A 28 -2.79 12.63 -4.79
N PRO A 29 -2.58 11.36 -4.35
CA PRO A 29 -3.66 10.46 -3.97
C PRO A 29 -4.49 11.00 -2.80
N LYS A 30 -3.82 11.60 -1.80
CA LYS A 30 -4.45 12.25 -0.66
C LYS A 30 -5.38 13.39 -1.11
N THR A 31 -4.88 14.30 -1.95
CA THR A 31 -5.61 15.47 -2.44
C THR A 31 -6.80 15.04 -3.28
N TRP A 32 -6.61 14.08 -4.20
CA TRP A 32 -7.68 13.47 -4.99
C TRP A 32 -8.78 12.90 -4.10
N ARG A 33 -8.42 12.07 -3.11
CA ARG A 33 -9.38 11.46 -2.19
C ARG A 33 -10.23 12.49 -1.45
N LEU A 34 -9.56 13.46 -0.82
CA LEU A 34 -10.24 14.46 0.00
C LEU A 34 -11.14 15.34 -0.85
N ALA A 35 -10.66 15.79 -2.02
CA ALA A 35 -11.48 16.53 -2.98
C ALA A 35 -12.68 15.69 -3.45
N ARG A 36 -12.48 14.45 -3.88
CA ARG A 36 -13.59 13.57 -4.34
C ARG A 36 -14.68 13.43 -3.28
N ARG A 37 -14.31 13.24 -2.01
CA ARG A 37 -15.28 13.19 -0.90
C ARG A 37 -15.97 14.53 -0.66
N ALA A 38 -15.23 15.62 -0.71
CA ALA A 38 -15.77 16.96 -0.54
C ALA A 38 -16.77 17.32 -1.64
N PHE A 39 -16.47 16.98 -2.90
CA PHE A 39 -17.40 17.16 -4.03
C PHE A 39 -18.65 16.27 -3.88
N ALA A 40 -18.49 15.01 -3.48
CA ALA A 40 -19.63 14.12 -3.25
C ALA A 40 -20.52 14.61 -2.09
N GLU A 41 -19.94 15.12 -1.01
CA GLU A 41 -20.70 15.72 0.09
C GLU A 41 -21.38 17.02 -0.32
N ALA A 42 -20.72 17.86 -1.13
CA ALA A 42 -21.32 19.07 -1.68
C ALA A 42 -22.58 18.75 -2.51
N GLU A 43 -22.50 17.73 -3.37
CA GLU A 43 -23.63 17.27 -4.18
C GLU A 43 -24.76 16.69 -3.30
N GLN A 44 -24.42 15.83 -2.32
CA GLN A 44 -25.39 15.26 -1.39
C GLN A 44 -26.08 16.31 -0.50
N ALA A 45 -25.35 17.35 -0.12
CA ALA A 45 -25.87 18.46 0.66
C ALA A 45 -26.71 19.44 -0.17
N GLY A 46 -26.76 19.27 -1.50
CA GLY A 46 -27.44 20.19 -2.41
C GLY A 46 -26.79 21.56 -2.44
N ALA A 47 -25.45 21.62 -2.41
CA ALA A 47 -24.72 22.88 -2.50
C ALA A 47 -25.05 23.61 -3.81
N ASP A 48 -25.27 24.92 -3.70
CA ASP A 48 -25.49 25.78 -4.86
C ASP A 48 -24.21 26.00 -5.65
N LYS A 49 -23.05 25.97 -4.97
CA LYS A 49 -21.72 26.21 -5.53
C LYS A 49 -20.64 25.45 -4.78
N VAL A 50 -19.58 25.09 -5.50
CA VAL A 50 -18.32 24.63 -4.92
C VAL A 50 -17.25 25.70 -5.15
N ILE A 51 -16.51 26.08 -4.10
CA ILE A 51 -15.32 26.93 -4.22
C ILE A 51 -14.09 26.12 -3.84
N VAL A 52 -13.22 25.88 -4.82
CA VAL A 52 -11.91 25.28 -4.65
C VAL A 52 -10.94 26.35 -4.17
N ASN A 53 -10.41 26.21 -2.97
CA ASN A 53 -9.36 27.07 -2.43
C ASN A 53 -7.99 26.46 -2.75
N MET A 54 -7.30 27.05 -3.72
CA MET A 54 -6.14 26.47 -4.36
C MET A 54 -4.84 27.19 -4.00
N ASN A 55 -3.85 26.41 -3.59
CA ASN A 55 -2.45 26.82 -3.54
C ASN A 55 -1.57 25.59 -3.79
N THR A 56 -1.11 25.40 -5.02
CA THR A 56 -0.32 24.21 -5.39
C THR A 56 0.72 24.53 -6.45
N TYR A 57 1.87 23.86 -6.33
CA TYR A 57 2.93 23.89 -7.34
C TYR A 57 2.74 22.82 -8.43
N GLY A 58 1.76 21.92 -8.26
CA GLY A 58 1.48 20.84 -9.19
C GLY A 58 1.50 19.49 -8.52
N GLY A 59 1.81 18.45 -9.30
CA GLY A 59 1.87 17.07 -8.84
C GLY A 59 1.66 16.09 -9.98
N MET A 60 1.09 14.93 -9.66
CA MET A 60 0.93 13.84 -10.62
C MET A 60 -0.20 14.10 -11.61
N VAL A 61 0.12 13.98 -12.90
CA VAL A 61 -0.80 14.23 -14.04
C VAL A 61 -2.07 13.40 -13.94
N VAL A 62 -1.98 12.14 -13.50
CA VAL A 62 -3.15 11.23 -13.38
C VAL A 62 -4.21 11.77 -12.42
N TYR A 63 -3.82 12.29 -11.25
CA TYR A 63 -4.77 12.87 -10.30
C TYR A 63 -5.24 14.27 -10.75
N ALA A 64 -4.39 15.01 -11.46
CA ALA A 64 -4.79 16.27 -12.07
C ALA A 64 -5.90 16.06 -13.10
N ASP A 65 -5.77 15.06 -13.97
CA ASP A 65 -6.80 14.68 -14.95
C ASP A 65 -8.07 14.14 -14.27
N SER A 66 -7.92 13.39 -13.17
CA SER A 66 -9.05 12.91 -12.36
C SER A 66 -9.84 14.08 -11.74
N LEU A 67 -9.16 15.07 -11.16
CA LEU A 67 -9.77 16.28 -10.61
C LEU A 67 -10.41 17.15 -11.70
N ARG A 68 -9.71 17.35 -12.81
CA ARG A 68 -10.23 18.04 -14.01
C ARG A 68 -11.51 17.39 -14.50
N SER A 69 -11.52 16.07 -14.63
CA SER A 69 -12.69 15.30 -15.09
C SER A 69 -13.83 15.37 -14.08
N LEU A 70 -13.53 15.29 -12.78
CA LEU A 70 -14.53 15.47 -11.72
C LEU A 70 -15.21 16.84 -11.81
N ILE A 71 -14.43 17.90 -12.01
CA ILE A 71 -14.92 19.28 -12.11
C ILE A 71 -15.78 19.46 -13.37
N LEU A 72 -15.29 19.05 -14.54
CA LEU A 72 -16.00 19.20 -15.81
C LEU A 72 -17.33 18.43 -15.87
N ASN A 73 -17.47 17.36 -15.08
CA ASN A 73 -18.70 16.57 -14.99
C ASN A 73 -19.55 16.94 -13.76
N CYS A 74 -19.16 17.94 -12.97
CA CYS A 74 -19.91 18.36 -11.80
C CYS A 74 -21.14 19.15 -12.23
N ALA A 75 -22.32 18.77 -11.73
CA ALA A 75 -23.56 19.51 -11.99
C ALA A 75 -23.62 20.82 -11.19
N VAL A 76 -22.93 20.88 -10.06
CA VAL A 76 -22.83 22.07 -9.22
C VAL A 76 -21.73 22.99 -9.78
N PRO A 77 -22.00 24.29 -10.00
CA PRO A 77 -20.98 25.23 -10.46
C PRO A 77 -19.75 25.25 -9.56
N VAL A 78 -18.57 25.14 -10.16
CA VAL A 78 -17.28 25.06 -9.47
C VAL A 78 -16.46 26.30 -9.76
N TRP A 79 -16.15 27.07 -8.73
CA TRP A 79 -15.22 28.20 -8.81
C TRP A 79 -13.90 27.82 -8.17
N VAL A 80 -12.81 28.43 -8.62
CA VAL A 80 -11.51 28.32 -7.94
C VAL A 80 -11.07 29.69 -7.45
N PHE A 81 -10.56 29.73 -6.23
CA PHE A 81 -9.80 30.84 -5.69
C PHE A 81 -8.33 30.43 -5.58
N ILE A 82 -7.48 31.06 -6.38
CA ILE A 82 -6.03 30.86 -6.38
C ILE A 82 -5.43 31.81 -5.35
N ASP A 83 -5.03 31.25 -4.21
CA ASP A 83 -4.48 31.98 -3.07
C ASP A 83 -3.07 32.50 -3.37
N ASN A 84 -2.17 31.64 -3.88
CA ASN A 84 -0.85 32.06 -4.37
C ASN A 84 -0.45 31.39 -5.68
N ASN A 85 -0.67 30.08 -5.83
CA ASN A 85 -0.22 29.37 -7.02
C ASN A 85 -1.25 28.36 -7.52
N ALA A 86 -1.42 28.34 -8.84
CA ALA A 86 -2.00 27.27 -9.63
C ALA A 86 -1.00 26.90 -10.74
N ALA A 87 0.15 26.35 -10.34
CA ALA A 87 1.21 25.96 -11.27
C ALA A 87 1.04 24.50 -11.70
N SER A 88 1.55 24.17 -12.89
CA SER A 88 1.57 22.80 -13.41
C SER A 88 0.17 22.16 -13.44
N ALA A 89 -0.01 21.02 -12.75
CA ALA A 89 -1.31 20.38 -12.56
C ALA A 89 -2.39 21.33 -12.00
N GLY A 90 -2.01 22.30 -11.17
CA GLY A 90 -2.93 23.32 -10.64
C GLY A 90 -3.56 24.17 -11.75
N ALA A 91 -2.80 24.54 -12.79
CA ALA A 91 -3.31 25.31 -13.92
C ALA A 91 -4.39 24.52 -14.68
N LEU A 92 -4.16 23.23 -14.92
CA LEU A 92 -5.14 22.36 -15.56
C LEU A 92 -6.45 22.28 -14.77
N ILE A 93 -6.36 22.12 -13.45
CA ILE A 93 -7.52 22.05 -12.55
C ILE A 93 -8.25 23.40 -12.52
N ALA A 94 -7.53 24.52 -12.42
CA ALA A 94 -8.13 25.85 -12.42
C ALA A 94 -8.86 26.15 -13.74
N ILE A 95 -8.27 25.78 -14.88
CA ILE A 95 -8.90 25.92 -16.21
C ILE A 95 -10.14 25.03 -16.35
N ALA A 96 -10.28 23.97 -15.54
CA ALA A 96 -11.49 23.15 -15.55
C ALA A 96 -12.68 23.83 -14.85
N CYS A 97 -12.44 24.70 -13.87
CA CYS A 97 -13.49 25.38 -13.09
C CYS A 97 -14.30 26.38 -13.93
N ASP A 98 -15.57 26.60 -13.58
CA ASP A 98 -16.44 27.56 -14.28
C ASP A 98 -15.95 29.00 -14.15
N LYS A 99 -15.42 29.37 -12.97
CA LYS A 99 -14.81 30.69 -12.72
C LYS A 99 -13.47 30.58 -11.99
N ILE A 100 -12.57 31.51 -12.29
CA ILE A 100 -11.24 31.62 -11.70
C ILE A 100 -11.11 32.97 -11.00
N TYR A 101 -10.84 32.96 -9.71
CA TYR A 101 -10.46 34.14 -8.95
C TYR A 101 -9.04 34.01 -8.46
N MET A 102 -8.32 35.12 -8.39
CA MET A 102 -6.92 35.15 -7.99
C MET A 102 -6.71 36.18 -6.89
N ARG A 103 -5.85 35.87 -5.91
CA ARG A 103 -5.31 36.90 -5.02
C ARG A 103 -4.34 37.80 -5.78
N GLU A 104 -4.24 39.06 -5.37
CA GLU A 104 -3.13 39.91 -5.76
C GLU A 104 -1.77 39.21 -5.49
N GLY A 105 -0.90 39.15 -6.50
CA GLY A 105 0.38 38.42 -6.42
C GLY A 105 0.32 36.90 -6.67
N ALA A 106 -0.86 36.33 -6.98
CA ALA A 106 -0.99 34.92 -7.34
C ALA A 106 -0.57 34.63 -8.79
N ASN A 107 -0.25 33.37 -9.10
CA ASN A 107 0.18 32.95 -10.43
C ASN A 107 -0.59 31.72 -10.95
N ILE A 108 -0.83 31.66 -12.26
CA ILE A 108 -1.40 30.51 -12.98
C ILE A 108 -0.61 30.19 -14.25
N GLY A 109 -0.32 28.91 -14.52
CA GLY A 109 0.37 28.47 -15.74
C GLY A 109 1.47 27.45 -15.47
N ALA A 110 2.56 27.50 -16.25
CA ALA A 110 3.72 26.59 -16.14
C ALA A 110 3.31 25.10 -16.10
N ALA A 111 2.51 24.67 -17.09
CA ALA A 111 1.89 23.37 -17.25
C ALA A 111 2.73 22.31 -17.99
N THR A 112 4.03 22.55 -18.18
CA THR A 112 4.96 21.56 -18.76
C THR A 112 5.09 20.33 -17.87
N VAL A 113 5.07 19.14 -18.47
CA VAL A 113 5.23 17.88 -17.74
C VAL A 113 6.72 17.65 -17.46
N VAL A 114 7.08 17.40 -16.21
CA VAL A 114 8.46 17.17 -15.79
C VAL A 114 8.60 15.88 -14.99
N ASN A 115 9.80 15.29 -14.97
CA ASN A 115 10.12 14.21 -14.03
C ASN A 115 10.40 14.75 -12.61
N ALA A 116 10.71 13.85 -11.69
CA ALA A 116 11.09 14.19 -10.32
C ALA A 116 12.35 15.09 -10.21
N SER A 117 13.19 15.15 -11.26
CA SER A 117 14.36 16.03 -11.33
C SER A 117 14.04 17.43 -11.89
N GLY A 118 12.79 17.68 -12.30
CA GLY A 118 12.37 18.92 -12.94
C GLY A 118 12.70 19.02 -14.43
N GLU A 119 13.17 17.93 -15.06
CA GLU A 119 13.47 17.91 -16.48
C GLU A 119 12.20 17.65 -17.30
N ALA A 120 12.07 18.36 -18.41
CA ALA A 120 10.93 18.20 -19.32
C ALA A 120 10.83 16.75 -19.83
N MET A 121 9.63 16.18 -19.73
CA MET A 121 9.35 14.85 -20.26
C MET A 121 9.33 14.83 -21.79
N PRO A 122 9.60 13.66 -22.42
CA PRO A 122 9.56 13.51 -23.88
C PRO A 122 8.27 14.04 -24.51
N ASP A 123 8.31 14.41 -25.79
CA ASP A 123 7.19 15.08 -26.47
C ASP A 123 5.89 14.25 -26.45
N LYS A 124 5.93 12.93 -26.28
CA LYS A 124 4.72 12.11 -26.05
C LYS A 124 3.88 12.68 -24.88
N TYR A 125 4.52 12.99 -23.76
CA TYR A 125 3.87 13.52 -22.56
C TYR A 125 3.45 14.98 -22.76
N GLN A 126 4.31 15.80 -23.36
CA GLN A 126 3.99 17.20 -23.65
C GLN A 126 2.82 17.31 -24.62
N SER A 127 2.80 16.50 -25.69
CA SER A 127 1.74 16.47 -26.70
C SER A 127 0.40 16.07 -26.10
N TYR A 128 0.41 15.07 -25.23
CA TYR A 128 -0.79 14.67 -24.50
C TYR A 128 -1.29 15.80 -23.58
N MET A 129 -0.39 16.41 -22.81
CA MET A 129 -0.71 17.52 -21.91
C MET A 129 -1.22 18.77 -22.66
N ARG A 130 -0.60 19.14 -23.79
CA ARG A 130 -1.07 20.20 -24.71
C ARG A 130 -2.51 19.92 -25.16
N SER A 131 -2.77 18.70 -25.62
CA SER A 131 -4.13 18.32 -26.05
C SER A 131 -5.13 18.38 -24.91
N MET A 132 -4.76 17.91 -23.73
CA MET A 132 -5.61 17.88 -22.54
C MET A 132 -5.99 19.28 -22.05
N ILE A 133 -5.02 20.19 -21.90
CA ILE A 133 -5.29 21.55 -21.44
C ILE A 133 -6.08 22.36 -22.48
N ARG A 134 -5.78 22.17 -23.77
CA ARG A 134 -6.53 22.77 -24.88
C ARG A 134 -7.99 22.33 -24.85
N ALA A 135 -8.23 21.01 -24.74
CA ALA A 135 -9.59 20.46 -24.68
C ALA A 135 -10.35 20.98 -23.45
N THR A 136 -9.65 21.17 -22.33
CA THR A 136 -10.24 21.72 -21.10
C THR A 136 -10.66 23.18 -21.27
N ALA A 137 -9.82 24.01 -21.88
CA ALA A 137 -10.19 25.38 -22.23
C ALA A 137 -11.38 25.43 -23.21
N GLN A 138 -11.40 24.54 -24.21
CA GLN A 138 -12.49 24.45 -25.19
C GLN A 138 -13.83 24.02 -24.57
N ALA A 139 -13.82 23.21 -23.51
CA ALA A 139 -15.03 22.70 -22.86
C ALA A 139 -15.91 23.83 -22.29
N HIS A 140 -15.33 24.98 -21.95
CA HIS A 140 -16.06 26.17 -21.48
C HIS A 140 -16.79 26.94 -22.59
N GLY A 141 -16.48 26.62 -23.85
CA GLY A 141 -17.13 27.20 -25.02
C GLY A 141 -16.69 28.63 -25.32
N LYS A 142 -17.54 29.32 -26.10
CA LYS A 142 -17.29 30.66 -26.60
C LYS A 142 -18.39 31.60 -26.12
N ASP A 143 -18.00 32.84 -25.83
CA ASP A 143 -18.93 33.94 -25.64
C ASP A 143 -19.30 34.55 -26.99
N THR A 144 -20.56 34.95 -27.10
CA THR A 144 -21.08 35.70 -28.24
C THR A 144 -21.04 37.19 -27.91
N ILE A 145 -20.14 37.91 -28.57
CA ILE A 145 -19.94 39.35 -28.37
C ILE A 145 -20.53 40.07 -29.58
N VAL A 146 -21.46 40.99 -29.34
CA VAL A 146 -22.06 41.84 -30.39
C VAL A 146 -21.36 43.19 -30.38
N GLU A 147 -20.52 43.43 -31.38
CA GLU A 147 -19.79 44.69 -31.56
C GLU A 147 -20.42 45.46 -32.73
N GLY A 148 -21.34 46.38 -32.41
CA GLY A 148 -22.07 47.16 -33.40
C GLY A 148 -23.07 46.31 -34.21
N ARG A 149 -22.73 46.00 -35.47
CA ARG A 149 -23.53 45.14 -36.35
C ARG A 149 -22.95 43.72 -36.52
N ASP A 150 -21.73 43.49 -36.03
CA ASP A 150 -21.05 42.21 -36.17
C ASP A 150 -21.20 41.37 -34.90
N THR A 151 -21.32 40.05 -35.10
CA THR A 151 -21.36 39.06 -34.02
C THR A 151 -20.07 38.26 -34.05
N VAL A 152 -19.26 38.40 -33.02
CA VAL A 152 -17.95 37.72 -32.88
C VAL A 152 -18.06 36.66 -31.81
N TYR A 153 -17.58 35.44 -32.11
CA TYR A 153 -17.49 34.36 -31.14
C TYR A 153 -16.07 34.28 -30.59
N ARG A 154 -15.87 34.64 -29.32
CA ARG A 154 -14.57 34.59 -28.65
C ARG A 154 -14.56 33.45 -27.65
N TRP A 155 -13.49 32.67 -27.61
CA TRP A 155 -13.34 31.66 -26.55
C TRP A 155 -13.37 32.32 -25.18
N LYS A 156 -14.06 31.71 -24.20
CA LYS A 156 -13.99 32.16 -22.81
C LYS A 156 -12.56 32.12 -22.30
N ARG A 157 -11.87 31.01 -22.61
CA ARG A 157 -10.45 30.78 -22.37
C ARG A 157 -9.81 30.37 -23.69
N ASP A 158 -8.91 31.19 -24.23
CA ASP A 158 -8.29 30.91 -25.53
C ASP A 158 -7.48 29.59 -25.46
N PRO A 159 -7.91 28.52 -26.15
CA PRO A 159 -7.25 27.23 -26.05
C PRO A 159 -5.77 27.25 -26.44
N ARG A 160 -5.37 28.20 -27.30
CA ARG A 160 -3.97 28.35 -27.71
C ARG A 160 -3.10 28.90 -26.60
N ILE A 161 -3.61 29.82 -25.78
CA ILE A 161 -2.93 30.33 -24.58
C ILE A 161 -2.73 29.19 -23.57
N ALA A 162 -3.76 28.36 -23.37
CA ALA A 162 -3.65 27.16 -22.55
C ALA A 162 -2.53 26.22 -23.06
N GLU A 163 -2.40 26.00 -24.36
CA GLU A 163 -1.29 25.21 -24.90
C GLU A 163 0.08 25.85 -24.67
N ALA A 164 0.18 27.18 -24.77
CA ALA A 164 1.41 27.91 -24.52
C ALA A 164 1.84 27.88 -23.04
N MET A 165 0.93 27.52 -22.12
CA MET A 165 1.30 27.18 -20.74
C MET A 165 2.03 25.84 -20.64
N VAL A 166 2.01 24.98 -21.67
CA VAL A 166 2.70 23.68 -21.70
C VAL A 166 3.97 23.73 -22.55
N ASP A 167 3.93 24.45 -23.67
CA ASP A 167 4.94 24.39 -24.71
C ASP A 167 5.46 25.78 -25.11
N GLU A 168 6.73 26.03 -24.78
CA GLU A 168 7.44 27.28 -25.06
C GLU A 168 7.57 27.61 -26.56
N ARG A 169 7.36 26.65 -27.45
CA ARG A 169 7.43 26.87 -28.90
C ARG A 169 6.21 27.60 -29.44
N ILE A 170 5.13 27.67 -28.67
CA ILE A 170 3.88 28.32 -29.10
C ILE A 170 3.97 29.82 -28.84
N ALA A 171 4.21 30.59 -29.90
CA ALA A 171 4.12 32.04 -29.89
C ALA A 171 2.66 32.51 -30.01
N ILE A 172 2.29 33.50 -29.21
CA ILE A 172 0.98 34.16 -29.25
C ILE A 172 1.23 35.66 -29.15
N GLU A 173 0.84 36.39 -30.19
CA GLU A 173 1.04 37.83 -30.26
C GLU A 173 0.42 38.53 -29.03
N GLY A 174 1.21 39.41 -28.41
CA GLY A 174 0.83 40.12 -27.18
C GLY A 174 0.94 39.30 -25.89
N VAL A 175 1.13 37.97 -25.96
CA VAL A 175 1.24 37.09 -24.78
C VAL A 175 2.67 36.54 -24.63
N THR A 176 3.23 35.94 -25.68
CA THR A 176 4.58 35.35 -25.69
C THR A 176 5.15 35.31 -27.11
N ASP A 177 6.42 35.68 -27.25
CA ASP A 177 7.16 35.82 -28.51
C ASP A 177 7.91 34.53 -28.93
N SER A 178 7.70 33.42 -28.21
CA SER A 178 8.35 32.09 -28.30
C SER A 178 9.64 31.94 -27.50
N GLY A 179 9.86 30.74 -26.95
CA GLY A 179 11.01 30.38 -26.12
C GLY A 179 10.78 30.52 -24.61
N ARG A 180 9.54 30.81 -24.18
CA ARG A 180 9.12 30.78 -22.77
C ARG A 180 7.72 30.21 -22.64
N ILE A 181 7.53 29.44 -21.59
CA ILE A 181 6.21 28.93 -21.18
C ILE A 181 5.39 30.08 -20.60
N VAL A 182 4.10 30.12 -20.91
CA VAL A 182 3.17 31.15 -20.38
C VAL A 182 2.86 30.88 -18.91
N THR A 183 3.01 31.93 -18.12
CA THR A 183 2.49 32.04 -16.75
C THR A 183 1.91 33.44 -16.61
N PHE A 184 0.77 33.57 -15.94
CA PHE A 184 0.10 34.83 -15.75
C PHE A 184 0.06 35.25 -14.28
N THR A 185 0.30 36.53 -14.06
CA THR A 185 -0.15 37.28 -12.89
C THR A 185 -1.68 37.46 -12.93
N PRO A 186 -2.34 37.93 -11.84
CA PRO A 186 -3.80 38.08 -11.81
C PRO A 186 -4.31 39.05 -12.87
N HIS A 187 -3.59 40.14 -13.12
CA HIS A 187 -3.98 41.17 -14.10
C HIS A 187 -3.84 40.69 -15.54
N GLU A 188 -2.75 39.98 -15.86
CA GLU A 188 -2.58 39.35 -17.19
C GLU A 188 -3.63 38.26 -17.41
N ALA A 189 -3.87 37.41 -16.41
CA ALA A 189 -4.89 36.37 -16.48
C ALA A 189 -6.27 37.00 -16.75
N MET A 190 -6.60 38.11 -16.10
CA MET A 190 -7.86 38.83 -16.31
C MET A 190 -7.95 39.43 -17.73
N GLN A 191 -6.86 39.99 -18.24
CA GLN A 191 -6.78 40.52 -19.60
C GLN A 191 -7.04 39.45 -20.67
N TYR A 192 -6.57 38.22 -20.45
CA TYR A 192 -6.67 37.10 -21.41
C TYR A 192 -7.80 36.10 -21.11
N GLY A 193 -8.70 36.40 -20.18
CA GLY A 193 -9.87 35.55 -19.88
C GLY A 193 -9.58 34.31 -19.02
N TYR A 194 -8.43 34.27 -18.35
CA TYR A 194 -8.01 33.24 -17.39
C TYR A 194 -8.23 33.66 -15.92
N CYS A 195 -8.92 34.77 -15.67
CA CYS A 195 -9.34 35.22 -14.35
C CYS A 195 -10.61 36.07 -14.49
N ASP A 196 -11.65 35.72 -13.73
CA ASP A 196 -12.94 36.40 -13.66
C ASP A 196 -12.95 37.54 -12.63
N GLY A 197 -12.01 37.53 -11.68
CA GLY A 197 -11.87 38.61 -10.70
C GLY A 197 -10.72 38.44 -9.70
N ILE A 198 -10.26 39.56 -9.16
CA ILE A 198 -9.21 39.58 -8.12
C ILE A 198 -9.89 39.71 -6.76
N ALA A 199 -9.50 38.86 -5.80
CA ALA A 199 -10.05 38.84 -4.45
C ALA A 199 -9.00 38.43 -3.41
N ASP A 200 -9.06 38.96 -2.18
CA ASP A 200 -8.06 38.63 -1.16
C ASP A 200 -8.26 37.24 -0.52
N ASN A 201 -9.50 36.76 -0.51
CA ASN A 201 -9.92 35.52 0.14
C ASN A 201 -11.26 35.02 -0.41
N ILE A 202 -11.70 33.83 0.03
CA ILE A 202 -12.97 33.21 -0.39
C ILE A 202 -14.18 34.10 -0.13
N ALA A 203 -14.24 34.80 1.01
CA ALA A 203 -15.36 35.71 1.29
C ALA A 203 -15.39 36.87 0.28
N GLY A 204 -14.22 37.36 -0.14
CA GLY A 204 -14.07 38.33 -1.22
C GLY A 204 -14.58 37.80 -2.57
N VAL A 205 -14.29 36.53 -2.90
CA VAL A 205 -14.84 35.86 -4.11
C VAL A 205 -16.36 35.82 -4.07
N ILE A 206 -16.94 35.38 -2.94
CA ILE A 206 -18.39 35.29 -2.76
C ILE A 206 -19.04 36.68 -2.87
N ALA A 207 -18.40 37.70 -2.29
CA ALA A 207 -18.87 39.08 -2.35
C ALA A 207 -18.80 39.69 -3.76
N ALA A 208 -17.76 39.37 -4.54
CA ALA A 208 -17.61 39.82 -5.92
C ALA A 208 -18.78 39.35 -6.82
N GLU A 209 -19.38 38.22 -6.48
CA GLU A 209 -20.54 37.64 -7.17
C GLU A 209 -21.89 38.13 -6.61
N GLY A 210 -21.87 39.08 -5.68
CA GLY A 210 -23.08 39.67 -5.11
C GLY A 210 -23.84 38.76 -4.14
N ILE A 211 -23.23 37.66 -3.70
CA ILE A 211 -23.84 36.73 -2.75
C ILE A 211 -23.63 37.28 -1.33
N ARG A 212 -24.73 37.65 -0.66
CA ARG A 212 -24.71 38.27 0.67
C ARG A 212 -25.16 37.33 1.78
N ASN A 213 -26.10 36.44 1.47
CA ASN A 213 -26.68 35.49 2.42
C ASN A 213 -26.26 34.08 2.02
N TYR A 214 -25.29 33.52 2.73
CA TYR A 214 -24.76 32.19 2.43
C TYR A 214 -24.31 31.46 3.70
N THR A 215 -24.38 30.13 3.64
CA THR A 215 -23.69 29.25 4.58
C THR A 215 -22.47 28.65 3.86
N LEU A 216 -21.29 28.85 4.44
CA LEU A 216 -20.06 28.22 3.97
C LEU A 216 -19.83 26.92 4.74
N LYS A 217 -19.87 25.79 4.06
CA LYS A 217 -19.43 24.50 4.61
C LYS A 217 -18.11 24.08 3.99
N SER A 218 -17.35 23.26 4.69
CA SER A 218 -16.13 22.64 4.19
C SER A 218 -16.07 21.21 4.65
N TYR A 219 -15.46 20.36 3.84
CA TYR A 219 -15.18 18.98 4.24
C TYR A 219 -14.16 18.97 5.37
N GLU A 220 -14.57 18.49 6.54
CA GLU A 220 -13.66 18.19 7.63
C GLU A 220 -13.37 16.69 7.65
N PRO A 221 -12.11 16.26 7.46
CA PRO A 221 -11.76 14.86 7.53
C PRO A 221 -12.18 14.25 8.86
N THR A 222 -12.94 13.16 8.78
CA THR A 222 -13.41 12.43 9.96
C THR A 222 -12.23 11.82 10.71
N VAL A 223 -12.46 11.38 11.96
CA VAL A 223 -11.45 10.62 12.72
C VAL A 223 -11.03 9.36 11.95
N ALA A 224 -11.98 8.71 11.28
CA ALA A 224 -11.69 7.56 10.42
C ALA A 224 -10.74 7.94 9.27
N ASP A 225 -10.95 9.08 8.61
CA ASP A 225 -10.07 9.55 7.52
C ASP A 225 -8.66 9.87 7.99
N LYS A 226 -8.54 10.42 9.21
CA LYS A 226 -7.24 10.70 9.82
C LYS A 226 -6.51 9.39 10.14
N ILE A 227 -7.21 8.40 10.68
CA ILE A 227 -6.65 7.06 10.95
C ILE A 227 -6.24 6.38 9.66
N ILE A 228 -7.11 6.35 8.65
CA ILE A 228 -6.80 5.75 7.34
C ILE A 228 -5.61 6.48 6.71
N GLY A 229 -5.61 7.81 6.72
CA GLY A 229 -4.48 8.61 6.21
C GLY A 229 -3.17 8.32 6.93
N PHE A 230 -3.20 8.12 8.25
CA PHE A 230 -2.03 7.69 9.02
C PHE A 230 -1.59 6.27 8.64
N LEU A 231 -2.54 5.34 8.51
CA LEU A 231 -2.25 3.96 8.14
C LEU A 231 -1.64 3.85 6.74
N VAL A 232 -2.10 4.67 5.78
CA VAL A 232 -1.59 4.71 4.39
C VAL A 232 -0.23 5.43 4.28
N SER A 233 0.28 6.04 5.35
CA SER A 233 1.58 6.72 5.30
C SER A 233 2.70 5.75 4.90
N PRO A 234 3.63 6.13 4.00
CA PRO A 234 4.70 5.23 3.53
C PRO A 234 5.54 4.64 4.66
N VAL A 235 5.77 5.42 5.72
CA VAL A 235 6.52 4.99 6.90
C VAL A 235 5.77 3.88 7.63
N LEU A 236 4.47 4.06 7.92
CA LEU A 236 3.73 3.03 8.65
C LEU A 236 3.50 1.79 7.80
N GLN A 237 3.24 1.94 6.49
CA GLN A 237 3.12 0.82 5.56
C GLN A 237 4.42 -0.02 5.54
N GLY A 238 5.59 0.63 5.51
CA GLY A 238 6.88 -0.05 5.64
C GLY A 238 7.04 -0.80 6.97
N LEU A 239 6.65 -0.20 8.10
CA LEU A 239 6.67 -0.86 9.40
C LEU A 239 5.71 -2.06 9.47
N LEU A 240 4.51 -1.95 8.88
CA LEU A 240 3.54 -3.04 8.81
C LEU A 240 4.10 -4.22 8.01
N ILE A 241 4.76 -3.97 6.87
CA ILE A 241 5.48 -5.00 6.10
C ILE A 241 6.54 -5.68 6.97
N MET A 242 7.29 -4.91 7.76
CA MET A 242 8.28 -5.48 8.67
C MET A 242 7.67 -6.38 9.73
N VAL A 243 6.52 -6.00 10.31
CA VAL A 243 5.81 -6.83 11.29
C VAL A 243 5.22 -8.08 10.65
N ILE A 244 4.67 -7.98 9.42
CA ILE A 244 4.14 -9.13 8.67
C ILE A 244 5.26 -10.17 8.44
N ILE A 245 6.38 -9.74 7.85
CA ILE A 245 7.48 -10.64 7.48
C ILE A 245 8.22 -11.14 8.72
N GLY A 246 8.50 -10.25 9.66
CA GLY A 246 9.15 -10.60 10.93
C GLY A 246 8.31 -11.56 11.77
N GLY A 247 6.99 -11.34 11.85
CA GLY A 247 6.07 -12.21 12.59
C GLY A 247 5.95 -13.61 11.98
N ILE A 248 5.85 -13.70 10.65
CA ILE A 248 5.91 -14.99 9.93
C ILE A 248 7.25 -15.68 10.21
N TYR A 249 8.36 -14.96 10.10
CA TYR A 249 9.69 -15.52 10.36
C TYR A 249 9.85 -16.07 11.78
N PHE A 250 9.42 -15.33 12.80
CA PHE A 250 9.52 -15.76 14.19
C PHE A 250 8.65 -16.99 14.49
N GLU A 251 7.45 -17.07 13.94
CA GLU A 251 6.62 -18.28 14.10
C GLU A 251 7.29 -19.52 13.48
N LEU A 252 7.99 -19.36 12.35
CA LEU A 252 8.75 -20.46 11.72
C LEU A 252 9.94 -20.93 12.57
N GLN A 253 10.60 -20.03 13.30
CA GLN A 253 11.72 -20.38 14.19
C GLN A 253 11.28 -21.06 15.49
N SER A 254 10.13 -20.64 16.01
CA SER A 254 9.56 -21.18 17.25
C SER A 254 8.10 -21.53 17.04
N PRO A 255 7.81 -22.65 16.35
CA PRO A 255 6.43 -23.08 16.15
C PRO A 255 5.71 -23.26 17.49
N GLY A 256 4.50 -22.70 17.60
CA GLY A 256 3.61 -22.94 18.74
C GLY A 256 3.55 -21.83 19.80
N ILE A 257 4.25 -20.70 19.60
CA ILE A 257 4.07 -19.50 20.44
C ILE A 257 2.80 -18.75 20.04
N GLY A 258 2.46 -18.72 18.74
CA GLY A 258 1.24 -18.12 18.20
C GLY A 258 1.19 -16.59 18.23
N PHE A 259 1.86 -15.93 19.19
CA PHE A 259 1.93 -14.48 19.29
C PHE A 259 2.53 -13.79 18.04
N PRO A 260 3.67 -14.26 17.47
CA PRO A 260 4.21 -13.68 16.24
C PRO A 260 3.24 -13.78 15.06
N LEU A 261 2.52 -14.90 14.96
CA LEU A 261 1.51 -15.10 13.93
C LEU A 261 0.32 -14.14 14.08
N ILE A 262 -0.18 -13.95 15.31
CA ILE A 262 -1.26 -12.97 15.58
C ILE A 262 -0.80 -11.56 15.19
N ALA A 263 0.43 -11.17 15.55
CA ALA A 263 0.98 -9.88 15.19
C ALA A 263 1.06 -9.69 13.66
N ALA A 264 1.49 -10.71 12.92
CA ALA A 264 1.52 -10.69 11.45
C ALA A 264 0.12 -10.58 10.84
N ILE A 265 -0.88 -11.29 11.37
CA ILE A 265 -2.27 -11.21 10.91
C ILE A 265 -2.84 -9.81 11.15
N VAL A 266 -2.65 -9.25 12.35
CA VAL A 266 -3.11 -7.89 12.68
C VAL A 266 -2.43 -6.87 11.77
N ALA A 267 -1.11 -6.98 11.56
CA ALA A 267 -0.38 -6.10 10.66
C ALA A 267 -0.86 -6.22 9.21
N CYS A 268 -1.18 -7.44 8.74
CA CYS A 268 -1.76 -7.68 7.42
C CYS A 268 -3.14 -6.98 7.27
N LEU A 269 -4.00 -7.09 8.28
CA LEU A 269 -5.29 -6.39 8.28
C LEU A 269 -5.10 -4.86 8.25
N LEU A 270 -4.19 -4.33 9.06
CA LEU A 270 -3.87 -2.91 9.09
C LEU A 270 -3.17 -2.41 7.82
N TYR A 271 -2.52 -3.29 7.08
CA TYR A 271 -1.90 -3.01 5.78
C TYR A 271 -2.97 -2.94 4.69
N PHE A 272 -3.71 -4.02 4.46
CA PHE A 272 -4.64 -4.13 3.34
C PHE A 272 -5.96 -3.39 3.53
N ALA A 273 -6.54 -3.36 4.73
CA ALA A 273 -7.86 -2.76 4.95
C ALA A 273 -7.94 -1.27 4.56
N PRO A 274 -7.03 -0.38 5.01
CA PRO A 274 -7.08 1.02 4.60
C PRO A 274 -6.80 1.18 3.10
N LEU A 275 -5.88 0.40 2.52
CA LEU A 275 -5.59 0.46 1.08
C LEU A 275 -6.79 0.01 0.23
N TYR A 276 -7.54 -0.98 0.69
CA TYR A 276 -8.75 -1.47 0.04
C TYR A 276 -9.90 -0.46 0.14
N LEU A 277 -10.11 0.13 1.32
CA LEU A 277 -11.12 1.18 1.52
C LEU A 277 -10.85 2.42 0.67
N GLU A 278 -9.57 2.70 0.40
CA GLU A 278 -9.15 3.83 -0.43
C GLU A 278 -9.15 3.51 -1.93
N GLY A 279 -9.31 2.24 -2.29
CA GLY A 279 -9.32 1.77 -3.68
C GLY A 279 -7.95 1.58 -4.31
N PHE A 280 -6.86 1.74 -3.53
CA PHE A 280 -5.49 1.42 -3.97
C PHE A 280 -5.35 -0.08 -4.23
N VAL A 281 -5.98 -0.90 -3.39
CA VAL A 281 -5.95 -2.36 -3.49
C VAL A 281 -7.27 -2.88 -4.04
N GLY A 282 -7.21 -3.76 -5.03
CA GLY A 282 -8.33 -4.58 -5.47
C GLY A 282 -8.48 -5.90 -4.70
N HIS A 283 -9.41 -6.73 -5.17
CA HIS A 283 -9.64 -8.06 -4.59
C HIS A 283 -8.49 -9.02 -4.91
N TRP A 284 -7.83 -8.83 -6.06
CA TRP A 284 -6.86 -9.81 -6.58
C TRP A 284 -5.56 -9.78 -5.79
N GLU A 285 -5.12 -8.62 -5.30
CA GLU A 285 -3.92 -8.46 -4.48
C GLU A 285 -4.11 -9.20 -3.15
N ILE A 286 -5.28 -9.02 -2.51
CA ILE A 286 -5.63 -9.70 -1.25
C ILE A 286 -5.68 -11.22 -1.48
N VAL A 287 -6.34 -11.67 -2.55
CA VAL A 287 -6.42 -13.09 -2.92
C VAL A 287 -5.03 -13.66 -3.21
N ALA A 288 -4.17 -12.93 -3.92
CA ALA A 288 -2.80 -13.34 -4.20
C ALA A 288 -1.97 -13.46 -2.92
N PHE A 289 -2.11 -12.53 -1.97
CA PHE A 289 -1.45 -12.61 -0.66
C PHE A 289 -1.87 -13.87 0.09
N ILE A 290 -3.19 -14.09 0.24
CA ILE A 290 -3.74 -15.22 0.98
C ILE A 290 -3.32 -16.54 0.30
N ALA A 291 -3.44 -16.63 -1.03
CA ALA A 291 -2.99 -17.78 -1.79
C ALA A 291 -1.50 -18.04 -1.59
N GLY A 292 -0.67 -16.98 -1.57
CA GLY A 292 0.75 -17.08 -1.31
C GLY A 292 1.07 -17.62 0.08
N VAL A 293 0.38 -17.14 1.11
CA VAL A 293 0.49 -17.66 2.48
C VAL A 293 0.05 -19.12 2.56
N VAL A 294 -1.06 -19.50 1.93
CA VAL A 294 -1.54 -20.89 1.90
C VAL A 294 -0.52 -21.81 1.21
N LEU A 295 0.07 -21.39 0.09
CA LEU A 295 1.11 -22.17 -0.59
C LEU A 295 2.36 -22.35 0.28
N LEU A 296 2.79 -21.33 1.02
CA LEU A 296 3.87 -21.46 1.98
C LEU A 296 3.53 -22.46 3.09
N LEU A 297 2.32 -22.40 3.64
CA LEU A 297 1.88 -23.34 4.68
C LEU A 297 1.79 -24.78 4.14
N LEU A 298 1.29 -24.96 2.92
CA LEU A 298 1.26 -26.29 2.28
C LEU A 298 2.65 -26.86 2.06
N GLU A 299 3.62 -26.03 1.64
CA GLU A 299 5.01 -26.47 1.55
C GLU A 299 5.53 -26.93 2.91
N ILE A 300 5.33 -26.13 3.96
CA ILE A 300 5.88 -26.41 5.30
C ILE A 300 5.26 -27.67 5.93
N PHE A 301 3.95 -27.88 5.78
CA PHE A 301 3.23 -28.92 6.51
C PHE A 301 2.91 -30.18 5.69
N VAL A 302 2.85 -30.08 4.36
CA VAL A 302 2.34 -31.16 3.50
C VAL A 302 3.40 -31.68 2.53
N ILE A 303 4.26 -30.81 1.99
CA ILE A 303 5.19 -31.17 0.92
C ILE A 303 6.61 -31.29 1.52
N PRO A 304 7.17 -32.49 1.65
CA PRO A 304 8.55 -32.64 2.12
C PRO A 304 9.54 -32.08 1.10
N GLY A 305 10.16 -30.94 1.40
CA GLY A 305 11.15 -30.26 0.55
C GLY A 305 11.04 -28.73 0.62
N PHE A 306 11.86 -28.03 -0.17
CA PHE A 306 11.58 -26.65 -0.58
C PHE A 306 11.49 -26.64 -2.10
N GLY A 307 10.26 -26.62 -2.60
CA GLY A 307 9.93 -26.80 -4.01
C GLY A 307 9.13 -25.65 -4.59
N VAL A 308 8.31 -26.00 -5.58
CA VAL A 308 7.56 -25.04 -6.39
C VAL A 308 6.50 -24.30 -5.57
N ALA A 309 5.86 -24.94 -4.58
CA ALA A 309 4.81 -24.28 -3.79
C ALA A 309 5.41 -23.21 -2.86
N GLY A 310 6.54 -23.51 -2.20
CA GLY A 310 7.28 -22.53 -1.40
C GLY A 310 7.69 -21.28 -2.18
N ILE A 311 8.33 -21.47 -3.34
CA ILE A 311 8.78 -20.36 -4.21
C ILE A 311 7.56 -19.58 -4.76
N SER A 312 6.55 -20.28 -5.27
CA SER A 312 5.34 -19.63 -5.80
C SER A 312 4.61 -18.85 -4.72
N GLY A 313 4.56 -19.37 -3.49
CA GLY A 313 3.96 -18.69 -2.35
C GLY A 313 4.68 -17.39 -1.99
N ALA A 314 6.02 -17.44 -1.90
CA ALA A 314 6.84 -16.26 -1.66
C ALA A 314 6.68 -15.20 -2.76
N VAL A 315 6.67 -15.62 -4.03
CA VAL A 315 6.45 -14.72 -5.18
C VAL A 315 5.07 -14.08 -5.13
N LEU A 316 4.01 -14.83 -4.84
CA LEU A 316 2.66 -14.28 -4.74
C LEU A 316 2.52 -13.25 -3.60
N ILE A 317 3.14 -13.51 -2.46
CA ILE A 317 3.19 -12.54 -1.35
C ILE A 317 3.92 -11.28 -1.80
N LEU A 318 5.09 -11.41 -2.41
CA LEU A 318 5.89 -10.28 -2.89
C LEU A 318 5.10 -9.46 -3.91
N VAL A 319 4.51 -10.11 -4.92
CA VAL A 319 3.70 -9.45 -5.95
C VAL A 319 2.52 -8.72 -5.31
N SER A 320 1.81 -9.36 -4.39
CA SER A 320 0.69 -8.72 -3.70
C SER A 320 1.10 -7.47 -2.94
N LEU A 321 2.17 -7.56 -2.12
CA LEU A 321 2.65 -6.41 -1.35
C LEU A 321 3.12 -5.26 -2.25
N VAL A 322 3.84 -5.58 -3.34
CA VAL A 322 4.32 -4.57 -4.29
C VAL A 322 3.16 -3.88 -4.99
N PHE A 323 2.20 -4.63 -5.50
CA PHE A 323 1.06 -4.06 -6.22
C PHE A 323 0.08 -3.35 -5.29
N ALA A 324 -0.02 -3.74 -4.02
CA ALA A 324 -0.80 -3.01 -3.04
C ALA A 324 -0.28 -1.58 -2.78
N GLY A 325 1.02 -1.35 -3.02
CA GLY A 325 1.63 -0.02 -2.93
C GLY A 325 1.53 0.82 -4.20
N ILE A 326 0.89 0.33 -5.27
CA ILE A 326 0.79 1.02 -6.56
C ILE A 326 -0.67 1.37 -6.80
N ASP A 327 -0.97 2.65 -7.03
CA ASP A 327 -2.33 3.03 -7.41
C ASP A 327 -2.66 2.53 -8.83
N ARG A 328 -3.95 2.39 -9.16
CA ARG A 328 -4.40 1.90 -10.48
C ARG A 328 -4.07 2.89 -11.58
N ILE A 329 -2.84 2.82 -12.08
CA ILE A 329 -2.37 3.65 -13.19
C ILE A 329 -2.91 3.05 -14.50
N PRO A 330 -3.49 3.87 -15.40
CA PRO A 330 -3.88 3.41 -16.73
C PRO A 330 -2.67 2.85 -17.49
N LEU A 331 -2.84 1.69 -18.12
CA LEU A 331 -1.80 0.88 -18.78
C LEU A 331 -1.09 1.57 -19.97
N ASP A 332 -1.48 2.79 -20.33
CA ASP A 332 -0.99 3.50 -21.51
C ASP A 332 0.43 4.11 -21.34
N PHE A 333 0.95 4.10 -20.09
CA PHE A 333 2.27 4.62 -19.72
C PHE A 333 3.19 3.55 -19.08
N TRP A 334 3.49 2.49 -19.85
CA TRP A 334 4.32 1.34 -19.42
C TRP A 334 5.65 1.71 -18.74
N SER A 335 6.34 2.77 -19.17
CA SER A 335 7.62 3.19 -18.57
C SER A 335 7.46 3.75 -17.16
N GLU A 336 6.35 4.43 -16.88
CA GLU A 336 6.06 4.99 -15.55
C GLU A 336 5.55 3.90 -14.63
N PHE A 337 4.67 3.03 -15.14
CA PHE A 337 4.26 1.82 -14.41
C PHE A 337 5.47 1.01 -13.95
N ALA A 338 6.47 0.81 -14.81
CA ALA A 338 7.72 0.17 -14.43
C ALA A 338 8.46 0.93 -13.31
N GLY A 339 8.50 2.26 -13.35
CA GLY A 339 9.09 3.08 -12.29
C GLY A 339 8.37 2.96 -10.95
N PHE A 340 7.03 2.99 -10.95
CA PHE A 340 6.23 2.77 -9.73
C PHE A 340 6.40 1.36 -9.18
N VAL A 341 6.38 0.35 -10.06
CA VAL A 341 6.68 -1.05 -9.68
C VAL A 341 8.08 -1.16 -9.07
N LEU A 342 9.10 -0.53 -9.66
CA LEU A 342 10.46 -0.54 -9.14
C LEU A 342 10.57 0.14 -7.77
N ASN A 343 9.94 1.29 -7.59
CA ASN A 343 9.93 1.99 -6.29
C ASN A 343 9.22 1.17 -5.20
N SER A 344 8.05 0.63 -5.51
CA SER A 344 7.31 -0.23 -4.58
C SER A 344 8.07 -1.53 -4.31
N LEU A 345 8.68 -2.14 -5.32
CA LEU A 345 9.57 -3.30 -5.16
C LEU A 345 10.74 -2.97 -4.25
N PHE A 346 11.42 -1.84 -4.47
CA PHE A 346 12.55 -1.42 -3.64
C PHE A 346 12.14 -1.21 -2.19
N LEU A 347 10.98 -0.56 -1.95
CA LEU A 347 10.43 -0.38 -0.61
C LEU A 347 10.13 -1.73 0.05
N VAL A 348 9.39 -2.62 -0.62
CA VAL A 348 8.99 -3.93 -0.07
C VAL A 348 10.24 -4.77 0.19
N VAL A 349 11.17 -4.88 -0.76
CA VAL A 349 12.40 -5.67 -0.59
C VAL A 349 13.26 -5.10 0.54
N THR A 350 13.45 -3.78 0.60
CA THR A 350 14.22 -3.15 1.68
C THR A 350 13.58 -3.40 3.03
N CYS A 351 12.27 -3.19 3.16
CA CYS A 351 11.55 -3.47 4.40
C CYS A 351 11.60 -4.96 4.78
N SER A 352 11.51 -5.85 3.79
CA SER A 352 11.61 -7.31 3.99
C SER A 352 12.99 -7.71 4.51
N LEU A 353 14.06 -7.18 3.91
CA LEU A 353 15.44 -7.45 4.32
C LEU A 353 15.73 -6.88 5.70
N VAL A 354 15.25 -5.67 6.01
CA VAL A 354 15.36 -5.08 7.35
C VAL A 354 14.58 -5.91 8.37
N ALA A 355 13.38 -6.39 8.02
CA ALA A 355 12.58 -7.25 8.89
C ALA A 355 13.28 -8.56 9.20
N LEU A 356 13.83 -9.22 8.17
CA LEU A 356 14.58 -10.46 8.30
C LEU A 356 15.89 -10.27 9.08
N GLY A 357 16.67 -9.24 8.77
CA GLY A 357 17.91 -8.95 9.50
C GLY A 357 17.63 -8.57 10.96
N GLY A 358 16.59 -7.76 11.20
CA GLY A 358 16.13 -7.37 12.52
C GLY A 358 15.60 -8.55 13.34
N SER A 359 14.82 -9.44 12.72
CA SER A 359 14.30 -10.65 13.38
C SER A 359 15.42 -11.64 13.70
N MET A 360 16.39 -11.82 12.79
CA MET A 360 17.59 -12.63 13.04
C MET A 360 18.42 -12.08 14.21
N TRP A 361 18.67 -10.77 14.23
CA TRP A 361 19.43 -10.10 15.29
C TRP A 361 18.71 -10.20 16.64
N LEU A 362 17.41 -9.93 16.67
CA LEU A 362 16.61 -9.99 17.88
C LEU A 362 16.46 -11.44 18.37
N GLY A 363 16.25 -12.40 17.47
CA GLY A 363 16.19 -13.82 17.78
C GLY A 363 17.50 -14.33 18.39
N ALA A 364 18.64 -13.94 17.84
CA ALA A 364 19.95 -14.28 18.41
C ALA A 364 20.15 -13.71 19.82
N LYS A 365 19.61 -12.52 20.10
CA LYS A 365 19.69 -11.87 21.41
C LYS A 365 18.72 -12.45 22.44
N LEU A 366 17.50 -12.80 22.01
CA LEU A 366 16.44 -13.30 22.90
C LEU A 366 16.58 -14.80 23.20
N PHE A 367 17.00 -15.60 22.21
CA PHE A 367 17.02 -17.06 22.32
C PHE A 367 18.44 -17.67 22.29
N GLY A 368 19.48 -16.83 22.19
CA GLY A 368 20.88 -17.24 22.10
C GLY A 368 21.24 -17.86 20.74
N THR A 369 22.55 -17.99 20.46
CA THR A 369 23.09 -18.60 19.22
C THR A 369 22.72 -20.07 19.02
N ARG A 370 22.18 -20.74 20.04
CA ARG A 370 21.95 -22.19 20.05
C ARG A 370 20.69 -22.65 19.29
N ARG A 371 19.80 -21.73 18.88
CA ARG A 371 18.57 -22.03 18.12
C ARG A 371 18.60 -21.58 16.66
N TRP A 372 19.76 -21.16 16.14
CA TRP A 372 19.96 -20.93 14.70
C TRP A 372 19.96 -22.22 13.86
N ALA A 373 19.88 -23.39 14.49
CA ALA A 373 19.53 -24.60 13.79
C ALA A 373 18.06 -24.47 13.35
N PHE A 374 17.86 -24.16 12.06
CA PHE A 374 16.62 -24.54 11.37
C PHE A 374 16.20 -25.93 11.89
N ALA A 375 14.92 -26.13 12.18
CA ALA A 375 14.40 -27.41 12.68
C ALA A 375 14.78 -28.62 11.79
N LEU A 376 15.31 -28.38 10.58
CA LEU A 376 15.99 -29.36 9.73
C LEU A 376 17.24 -30.03 10.34
N HIS A 377 17.81 -29.49 11.42
CA HIS A 377 18.97 -30.07 12.13
C HIS A 377 18.64 -30.52 13.56
N ALA A 378 17.37 -30.83 13.83
CA ALA A 378 17.04 -31.68 14.97
C ALA A 378 17.55 -33.11 14.68
N GLU A 379 18.86 -33.32 14.71
CA GLU A 379 19.40 -34.65 14.94
C GLU A 379 18.87 -35.10 16.31
N GLN A 380 18.12 -36.20 16.33
CA GLN A 380 17.74 -36.89 17.56
C GLN A 380 19.00 -37.52 18.15
N ARG A 381 19.80 -36.70 18.83
CA ARG A 381 21.04 -37.14 19.46
C ARG A 381 20.69 -37.90 20.74
N LYS A 382 21.35 -39.05 20.93
CA LYS A 382 21.20 -39.89 22.14
C LYS A 382 21.48 -39.12 23.43
N GLU A 383 22.33 -38.10 23.36
CA GLU A 383 22.71 -37.20 24.46
C GLU A 383 21.53 -36.37 24.99
N ASP A 384 20.54 -36.10 24.14
CA ASP A 384 19.36 -35.27 24.44
C ASP A 384 18.14 -36.11 24.89
N GLY A 385 18.33 -37.40 25.20
CA GLY A 385 17.28 -38.28 25.74
C GLY A 385 16.38 -38.96 24.70
N TYR A 386 16.66 -38.80 23.41
CA TYR A 386 16.02 -39.59 22.34
C TYR A 386 16.71 -40.95 22.21
N VAL A 387 16.34 -41.89 23.07
CA VAL A 387 16.79 -43.29 22.97
C VAL A 387 15.60 -44.18 22.65
N GLY A 388 15.55 -44.71 21.42
CA GLY A 388 14.49 -45.61 20.96
C GLY A 388 14.59 -47.04 21.53
N VAL A 389 15.51 -47.29 22.46
CA VAL A 389 15.78 -48.60 23.06
C VAL A 389 16.31 -48.38 24.49
N ASP A 390 15.71 -49.05 25.47
CA ASP A 390 16.15 -49.04 26.86
C ASP A 390 17.65 -49.38 26.98
N MET A 391 18.43 -48.68 27.79
CA MET A 391 19.89 -48.90 27.92
C MET A 391 20.26 -49.69 29.17
N ASP A 392 19.28 -50.07 30.00
CA ASP A 392 19.53 -50.81 31.24
C ASP A 392 20.18 -52.18 30.99
N GLY A 393 19.93 -52.78 29.81
CA GLY A 393 20.55 -54.02 29.35
C GLY A 393 22.09 -53.98 29.19
N LEU A 394 22.70 -52.79 29.12
CA LEU A 394 24.17 -52.66 29.09
C LEU A 394 24.81 -52.95 30.45
N GLN A 395 24.10 -52.69 31.56
CA GLN A 395 24.63 -52.87 32.92
C GLN A 395 24.70 -54.34 33.36
N VAL A 396 23.99 -55.22 32.65
CA VAL A 396 23.95 -56.66 32.94
C VAL A 396 24.89 -57.48 32.06
N VAL A 397 25.62 -56.85 31.13
CA VAL A 397 26.66 -57.53 30.33
C VAL A 397 27.79 -58.00 31.26
N GLY A 398 28.13 -59.29 31.17
CA GLY A 398 29.11 -59.96 32.04
C GLY A 398 28.53 -60.58 33.30
N LYS A 399 27.24 -60.40 33.59
CA LYS A 399 26.56 -61.04 34.73
C LYS A 399 26.01 -62.41 34.35
N GLU A 400 25.85 -63.25 35.36
CA GLU A 400 25.15 -64.54 35.24
C GLU A 400 23.66 -64.36 35.52
N GLY A 401 22.84 -65.11 34.80
CA GLY A 401 21.41 -65.14 34.93
C GLY A 401 20.86 -66.54 34.69
N ARG A 402 19.53 -66.63 34.64
CA ARG A 402 18.83 -67.90 34.45
C ARG A 402 17.77 -67.79 33.37
N ALA A 403 17.73 -68.77 32.46
CA ALA A 403 16.69 -68.83 31.44
C ALA A 403 15.30 -69.03 32.07
N VAL A 404 14.38 -68.10 31.84
CA VAL A 404 12.98 -68.16 32.33
C VAL A 404 12.08 -68.90 31.34
N THR A 405 12.41 -68.83 30.06
CA THR A 405 11.80 -69.63 28.98
C THR A 405 12.87 -70.45 28.27
N ASP A 406 12.46 -71.38 27.43
CA ASP A 406 13.35 -71.97 26.44
C ASP A 406 13.78 -70.89 25.43
N LEU A 407 15.05 -70.86 25.02
CA LEU A 407 15.56 -69.94 23.99
C LEU A 407 15.73 -70.68 22.65
N ARG A 408 15.00 -70.25 21.60
CA ARG A 408 15.03 -70.83 20.24
C ARG A 408 14.94 -69.80 19.10
N PRO A 409 16.01 -69.06 18.76
CA PRO A 409 17.15 -68.73 19.61
C PRO A 409 16.79 -67.61 20.61
N SER A 410 15.59 -67.02 20.53
CA SER A 410 15.12 -65.99 21.46
C SER A 410 14.26 -66.57 22.58
N GLY A 411 14.27 -65.89 23.73
CA GLY A 411 13.54 -66.23 24.94
C GLY A 411 13.70 -65.14 26.00
N LYS A 412 13.50 -65.47 27.27
CA LYS A 412 13.66 -64.53 28.39
C LYS A 412 14.63 -65.06 29.42
N VAL A 413 15.46 -64.18 29.97
CA VAL A 413 16.46 -64.49 30.99
C VAL A 413 16.28 -63.53 32.17
N GLU A 414 16.34 -64.08 33.37
CA GLU A 414 16.33 -63.32 34.62
C GLU A 414 17.78 -63.05 35.05
N VAL A 415 18.12 -61.79 35.26
CA VAL A 415 19.42 -61.33 35.79
C VAL A 415 19.13 -60.36 36.93
N ASP A 416 19.71 -60.56 38.11
CA ASP A 416 19.51 -59.72 39.30
C ASP A 416 18.04 -59.46 39.69
N GLY A 417 17.13 -60.40 39.37
CA GLY A 417 15.70 -60.31 39.69
C GLY A 417 14.85 -59.55 38.66
N GLU A 418 15.45 -59.12 37.55
CA GLU A 418 14.76 -58.51 36.41
C GLU A 418 14.79 -59.42 35.18
N ILE A 419 13.69 -59.40 34.40
CA ILE A 419 13.52 -60.25 33.22
C ILE A 419 13.82 -59.45 31.96
N TYR A 420 14.83 -59.90 31.21
CA TYR A 420 15.25 -59.31 29.95
C TYR A 420 14.90 -60.21 28.76
N ASP A 421 14.58 -59.61 27.62
CA ASP A 421 14.48 -60.33 26.35
C ASP A 421 15.89 -60.73 25.89
N ALA A 422 16.09 -62.02 25.66
CA ALA A 422 17.39 -62.63 25.45
C ALA A 422 17.45 -63.44 24.16
N VAL A 423 18.63 -63.47 23.53
CA VAL A 423 18.93 -64.27 22.33
C VAL A 423 20.18 -65.10 22.58
N SER A 424 20.15 -66.38 22.21
CA SER A 424 21.33 -67.25 22.24
C SER A 424 22.39 -66.74 21.27
N SER A 425 23.58 -66.39 21.78
CA SER A 425 24.70 -65.81 21.00
C SER A 425 25.17 -66.72 19.87
N LEU A 426 25.24 -68.03 20.15
CA LEU A 426 25.69 -69.07 19.24
C LEU A 426 24.53 -69.73 18.47
N GLY A 427 23.28 -69.34 18.74
CA GLY A 427 22.09 -69.99 18.19
C GLY A 427 21.73 -71.31 18.86
N ASP A 428 22.42 -71.66 19.95
CA ASP A 428 22.18 -72.88 20.73
C ASP A 428 20.81 -72.87 21.39
N TYR A 429 20.26 -74.07 21.55
CA TYR A 429 19.04 -74.28 22.31
C TYR A 429 19.34 -74.28 23.82
N ILE A 430 18.89 -73.24 24.53
CA ILE A 430 19.04 -73.13 25.99
C ILE A 430 17.69 -73.45 26.64
N VAL A 431 17.67 -74.46 27.52
CA VAL A 431 16.46 -74.92 28.20
C VAL A 431 16.14 -74.01 29.38
N LYS A 432 14.85 -73.78 29.63
CA LYS A 432 14.35 -73.09 30.82
C LYS A 432 15.03 -73.63 32.08
N GLY A 433 15.56 -72.72 32.89
CA GLY A 433 16.20 -72.99 34.16
C GLY A 433 17.72 -73.17 34.10
N MET A 434 18.32 -73.20 32.89
CA MET A 434 19.78 -73.22 32.72
C MET A 434 20.40 -71.88 33.13
N ALA A 435 21.61 -71.95 33.69
CA ALA A 435 22.44 -70.77 33.94
C ALA A 435 23.01 -70.26 32.62
N VAL A 436 23.00 -68.94 32.46
CA VAL A 436 23.51 -68.27 31.26
C VAL A 436 24.35 -67.06 31.64
N THR A 437 25.31 -66.71 30.80
CA THR A 437 26.13 -65.50 30.95
C THR A 437 25.78 -64.51 29.85
N VAL A 438 25.57 -63.24 30.21
CA VAL A 438 25.30 -62.18 29.23
C VAL A 438 26.60 -61.76 28.56
N VAL A 439 26.72 -61.99 27.25
CA VAL A 439 27.97 -61.74 26.50
C VAL A 439 27.98 -60.42 25.75
N LYS A 440 26.81 -59.92 25.31
CA LYS A 440 26.68 -58.60 24.67
C LYS A 440 25.25 -58.09 24.75
N TYR A 441 25.08 -56.77 24.61
CA TYR A 441 23.77 -56.13 24.49
C TYR A 441 23.68 -55.45 23.13
N GLN A 442 22.63 -55.74 22.36
CA GLN A 442 22.43 -55.15 21.04
C GLN A 442 20.95 -55.05 20.71
N GLY A 443 20.50 -53.87 20.29
CA GLY A 443 19.16 -53.68 19.72
C GLY A 443 17.98 -53.93 20.67
N GLY A 444 18.15 -53.76 21.99
CA GLY A 444 17.05 -53.94 22.95
C GLY A 444 17.03 -55.32 23.62
N GLN A 445 17.97 -56.18 23.26
CA GLN A 445 18.03 -57.56 23.71
C GLN A 445 19.43 -57.90 24.22
N ILE A 446 19.48 -58.72 25.26
CA ILE A 446 20.73 -59.29 25.76
C ILE A 446 21.05 -60.56 24.98
N TYR A 447 22.31 -60.76 24.63
CA TYR A 447 22.78 -62.01 24.03
C TYR A 447 23.44 -62.84 25.12
N VAL A 448 23.09 -64.11 25.18
CA VAL A 448 23.49 -64.99 26.28
C VAL A 448 24.10 -66.29 25.76
N GLU A 449 25.00 -66.86 26.56
CA GLU A 449 25.62 -68.17 26.33
C GLU A 449 25.38 -69.06 27.55
N ALA A 450 25.22 -70.37 27.35
CA ALA A 450 25.03 -71.30 28.46
C ALA A 450 26.29 -71.39 29.33
N THR A 451 26.14 -71.14 30.63
CA THR A 451 27.25 -71.23 31.59
C THR A 451 27.54 -72.71 31.84
N GLY A 452 28.55 -73.26 31.15
CA GLY A 452 28.91 -74.70 31.20
C GLY A 452 29.42 -75.30 29.89
N SER A 453 29.46 -74.51 28.80
CA SER A 453 30.12 -74.91 27.56
C SER A 453 31.62 -74.59 27.65
N GLU A 454 32.43 -75.56 28.10
CA GLU A 454 33.88 -75.51 27.84
C GLU A 454 34.13 -75.47 26.32
N LYS A 455 35.18 -74.72 25.94
CA LYS A 455 35.65 -74.48 24.57
C LYS A 455 35.78 -75.72 23.69
#